data_AF-A0A9D5QA80-F1
#
_entry.id   AF-A0A9D5QA80-F1
#
_cell.length_a   1.000
_cell.length_b   1.000
_cell.length_c   1.000
_cell.angle_alpha   90.00
_cell.angle_beta   90.00
_cell.angle_gamma   90.00
#
_symmetry.space_group_name_H-M   'P 1'
#
loop_
_entity.id
_entity.type
_entity.pdbx_description
1 polymer ?
#
loop_
_entity_poly.entity_id
_entity_poly.type
_entity_poly.pdbx_seq_one_letter_code
_entity_poly.pdbx_strand_id
1 'polypeptide(L)'
;MTFRTTASVIIVILSTLCLSSARDAQSQKEYYADKGVSEAEWGMILDARMPREKIDEVLKSGASISLYFTYPWLKVGYTEQQWLRLRREGLTLEEAPPCLNNHDADAEWAVVHAFLVPGLHHFKRRQYTKAWSMTGIAALALSGLSYGVLTKNGYALAASIGLWVPNALWSSIDIGAQVYRENNPEAARFSTAYDRSRRITLSLVVPIVQR
;
A
#
# COMPACT_ATOMS: atom_id res chain seq x y z
N MET A 1 -9.84 -38.72 -40.60
CA MET A 1 -11.15 -38.86 -39.92
C MET A 1 -11.11 -38.59 -38.40
N THR A 2 -9.99 -38.16 -37.80
CA THR A 2 -9.85 -37.95 -36.34
C THR A 2 -10.20 -36.55 -35.83
N PHE A 3 -10.40 -35.56 -36.70
CA PHE A 3 -10.64 -34.16 -36.30
C PHE A 3 -12.08 -33.88 -35.82
N ARG A 4 -13.07 -34.72 -36.16
CA ARG A 4 -14.47 -34.48 -35.76
C ARG A 4 -14.77 -34.91 -34.32
N THR A 5 -14.04 -35.87 -33.78
CA THR A 5 -14.28 -36.38 -32.42
C THR A 5 -13.67 -35.49 -31.33
N THR A 6 -12.56 -34.82 -31.61
CA THR A 6 -11.91 -33.90 -30.64
C THR A 6 -12.72 -32.62 -30.42
N ALA A 7 -13.36 -32.09 -31.46
CA ALA A 7 -14.21 -30.90 -31.36
C ALA A 7 -15.44 -31.14 -30.45
N SER A 8 -16.09 -32.30 -30.55
CA SER A 8 -17.26 -32.62 -29.73
C SER A 8 -16.92 -32.73 -28.24
N VAL A 9 -15.76 -33.30 -27.89
CA VAL A 9 -15.32 -33.43 -26.49
C VAL A 9 -15.03 -32.06 -25.87
N ILE A 10 -14.40 -31.14 -26.61
CA ILE A 10 -14.12 -29.78 -26.12
C ILE A 10 -15.42 -29.02 -25.83
N ILE A 11 -16.44 -29.14 -26.69
CA ILE A 11 -17.72 -28.45 -26.49
C ILE A 11 -18.46 -28.95 -25.24
N VAL A 12 -18.40 -30.25 -24.96
CA VAL A 12 -19.03 -30.84 -23.75
C VAL A 12 -18.29 -30.43 -22.47
N ILE A 13 -16.96 -30.34 -22.51
CA ILE A 13 -16.16 -29.85 -21.37
C ILE A 13 -16.41 -28.35 -21.13
N LEU A 14 -16.47 -27.55 -22.19
CA LEU A 14 -16.71 -26.11 -22.07
C LEU A 14 -18.12 -25.80 -21.54
N SER A 15 -19.14 -26.54 -21.98
CA SER A 15 -20.51 -26.35 -21.48
C SER A 15 -20.64 -26.75 -20.01
N THR A 16 -20.03 -27.86 -19.58
CA THR A 16 -20.05 -28.29 -18.18
C THR A 16 -19.32 -27.30 -17.24
N LEU A 17 -18.22 -26.69 -17.68
CA LEU A 17 -17.55 -25.62 -16.93
C LEU A 17 -18.43 -24.36 -16.79
N CYS A 18 -19.09 -23.92 -17.86
CA CYS A 18 -19.99 -22.75 -17.81
C CYS A 18 -21.23 -22.96 -16.92
N LEU A 19 -21.78 -24.18 -16.88
CA LEU A 19 -22.91 -24.51 -16.02
C LEU A 19 -22.54 -24.51 -14.52
N SER A 20 -21.29 -24.85 -14.19
CA SER A 20 -20.81 -24.87 -12.80
C SER A 20 -20.69 -23.48 -12.19
N SER A 21 -20.20 -22.48 -12.95
CA SER A 21 -20.05 -21.11 -12.46
C SER A 21 -21.38 -20.37 -12.26
N ALA A 22 -22.38 -20.64 -13.11
CA ALA A 22 -23.72 -20.07 -12.97
C ALA A 22 -24.43 -20.58 -11.70
N ARG A 23 -24.25 -21.87 -11.37
CA ARG A 23 -24.85 -22.47 -10.17
C ARG A 23 -24.26 -21.88 -8.89
N ASP A 24 -22.94 -21.68 -8.86
CA ASP A 24 -22.27 -21.05 -7.71
C ASP A 24 -22.68 -19.60 -7.52
N ALA A 25 -22.91 -18.85 -8.60
CA ALA A 25 -23.38 -17.46 -8.52
C ALA A 25 -24.80 -17.39 -7.94
N GLN A 26 -25.68 -18.29 -8.36
CA GLN A 26 -27.06 -18.35 -7.87
C GLN A 26 -27.13 -18.75 -6.39
N SER A 27 -26.37 -19.77 -5.96
CA SER A 27 -26.32 -20.17 -4.55
C SER A 27 -25.78 -19.07 -3.64
N GLN A 28 -24.83 -18.28 -4.13
CA GLN A 28 -24.32 -17.11 -3.40
C GLN A 28 -25.37 -16.01 -3.29
N LYS A 29 -26.10 -15.71 -4.39
CA LYS A 29 -27.17 -14.72 -4.38
C LYS A 29 -28.21 -15.05 -3.31
N GLU A 30 -28.64 -16.31 -3.25
CA GLU A 30 -29.59 -16.79 -2.24
C GLU A 30 -29.03 -16.70 -0.82
N TYR A 31 -27.76 -17.08 -0.61
CA TYR A 31 -27.08 -16.96 0.69
C TYR A 31 -27.02 -15.51 1.22
N TYR A 32 -26.72 -14.55 0.35
CA TYR A 32 -26.63 -13.14 0.76
C TYR A 32 -28.01 -12.46 0.83
N ALA A 33 -28.97 -12.91 0.04
CA ALA A 33 -30.36 -12.46 0.16
C ALA A 33 -30.93 -12.79 1.55
N ASP A 34 -30.62 -13.97 2.09
CA ASP A 34 -30.98 -14.36 3.47
C ASP A 34 -30.34 -13.45 4.53
N LYS A 35 -29.15 -12.92 4.25
CA LYS A 35 -28.47 -11.91 5.10
C LYS A 35 -28.97 -10.47 4.90
N GLY A 36 -30.03 -10.28 4.11
CA GLY A 36 -30.62 -8.97 3.87
C GLY A 36 -29.92 -8.12 2.82
N VAL A 37 -29.06 -8.71 1.98
CA VAL A 37 -28.45 -8.00 0.84
C VAL A 37 -29.50 -7.84 -0.26
N SER A 38 -29.74 -6.59 -0.68
CA SER A 38 -30.69 -6.30 -1.76
C SER A 38 -30.16 -6.70 -3.14
N GLU A 39 -31.04 -6.90 -4.12
CA GLU A 39 -30.63 -7.24 -5.49
C GLU A 39 -29.75 -6.17 -6.14
N ALA A 40 -29.98 -4.89 -5.83
CA ALA A 40 -29.14 -3.79 -6.29
C ALA A 40 -27.73 -3.86 -5.69
N GLU A 41 -27.61 -4.16 -4.40
CA GLU A 41 -26.32 -4.33 -3.72
C GLU A 41 -25.56 -5.55 -4.23
N TRP A 42 -26.27 -6.62 -4.59
CA TRP A 42 -25.67 -7.79 -5.25
C TRP A 42 -25.06 -7.42 -6.60
N GLY A 43 -25.74 -6.58 -7.39
CA GLY A 43 -25.17 -6.02 -8.62
C GLY A 43 -23.85 -5.28 -8.37
N MET A 44 -23.80 -4.42 -7.34
CA MET A 44 -22.58 -3.69 -6.98
C MET A 44 -21.43 -4.62 -6.57
N ILE A 45 -21.72 -5.70 -5.83
CA ILE A 45 -20.73 -6.71 -5.43
C ILE A 45 -20.12 -7.39 -6.66
N LEU A 46 -20.97 -7.78 -7.62
CA LEU A 46 -20.54 -8.45 -8.85
C LEU A 46 -19.70 -7.50 -9.73
N ASP A 47 -20.14 -6.25 -9.88
CA ASP A 47 -19.44 -5.24 -10.67
C ASP A 47 -18.05 -4.92 -10.08
N ALA A 48 -17.96 -4.82 -8.75
CA ALA A 48 -16.71 -4.55 -8.04
C ALA A 48 -15.80 -5.78 -7.87
N ARG A 49 -16.30 -6.99 -8.20
CA ARG A 49 -15.63 -8.29 -7.94
C ARG A 49 -15.16 -8.42 -6.48
N MET A 50 -16.02 -8.04 -5.54
CA MET A 50 -15.68 -8.07 -4.12
C MET A 50 -15.53 -9.51 -3.63
N PRO A 51 -14.44 -9.85 -2.90
CA PRO A 51 -14.25 -11.19 -2.36
C PRO A 51 -15.26 -11.48 -1.24
N ARG A 52 -15.67 -12.75 -1.12
CA ARG A 52 -16.73 -13.18 -0.18
C ARG A 52 -16.42 -12.83 1.27
N GLU A 53 -15.16 -12.98 1.66
CA GLU A 53 -14.68 -12.68 3.01
C GLU A 53 -14.91 -11.21 3.36
N LYS A 54 -14.78 -10.32 2.36
CA LYS A 54 -14.99 -8.89 2.55
C LYS A 54 -16.45 -8.53 2.67
N ILE A 55 -17.32 -9.16 1.87
CA ILE A 55 -18.78 -8.98 1.98
C ILE A 55 -19.23 -9.37 3.40
N ASP A 56 -18.78 -10.54 3.88
CA ASP A 56 -19.10 -10.98 5.24
C ASP A 56 -18.54 -10.05 6.31
N GLU A 57 -17.36 -9.47 6.10
CA GLU A 57 -16.76 -8.48 7.01
C GLU A 57 -17.62 -7.21 7.11
N VAL A 58 -18.10 -6.70 5.97
CA VAL A 58 -18.96 -5.51 5.90
C VAL A 58 -20.31 -5.79 6.54
N LEU A 59 -20.95 -6.92 6.23
CA LEU A 59 -22.24 -7.29 6.82
C LEU A 59 -22.13 -7.52 8.34
N LYS A 60 -21.06 -8.17 8.82
CA LYS A 60 -20.79 -8.31 10.26
C LYS A 60 -20.59 -6.97 10.97
N SER A 61 -20.20 -5.92 10.24
CA SER A 61 -20.09 -4.58 10.81
C SER A 61 -21.43 -3.84 10.95
N GLY A 62 -22.53 -4.41 10.46
CA GLY A 62 -23.82 -3.71 10.45
C GLY A 62 -23.84 -2.52 9.47
N ALA A 63 -22.90 -2.48 8.52
CA ALA A 63 -22.94 -1.53 7.41
C ALA A 63 -23.66 -2.16 6.21
N SER A 64 -24.47 -1.36 5.50
CA SER A 64 -25.02 -1.78 4.22
C SER A 64 -23.92 -1.75 3.14
N ILE A 65 -24.05 -2.63 2.15
CA ILE A 65 -23.10 -2.72 1.04
C ILE A 65 -23.14 -1.42 0.22
N SER A 66 -24.35 -0.89 0.01
CA SER A 66 -24.56 0.42 -0.62
C SER A 66 -23.80 1.54 0.09
N LEU A 67 -23.86 1.61 1.42
CA LEU A 67 -23.13 2.61 2.21
C LEU A 67 -21.62 2.41 2.09
N TYR A 68 -21.16 1.17 2.16
CA TYR A 68 -19.73 0.83 2.03
C TYR A 68 -19.15 1.37 0.71
N PHE A 69 -19.86 1.22 -0.41
CA PHE A 69 -19.42 1.75 -1.71
C PHE A 69 -19.46 3.28 -1.84
N THR A 70 -19.99 4.01 -0.86
CA THR A 70 -19.84 5.47 -0.79
C THR A 70 -18.50 5.92 -0.20
N TYR A 71 -17.66 4.98 0.23
CA TYR A 71 -16.34 5.20 0.85
C TYR A 71 -16.36 6.26 1.96
N PRO A 72 -17.26 6.16 2.95
CA PRO A 72 -17.44 7.20 3.97
C PRO A 72 -16.20 7.43 4.82
N TRP A 73 -15.38 6.39 5.03
CA TRP A 73 -14.13 6.49 5.79
C TRP A 73 -13.11 7.46 5.19
N LEU A 74 -13.08 7.59 3.85
CA LEU A 74 -12.20 8.55 3.18
C LEU A 74 -12.55 10.01 3.52
N LYS A 75 -13.83 10.31 3.74
CA LYS A 75 -14.28 11.67 4.08
C LYS A 75 -13.83 12.11 5.46
N VAL A 76 -13.65 11.14 6.37
CA VAL A 76 -13.32 11.38 7.77
C VAL A 76 -11.87 11.03 8.09
N GLY A 77 -11.09 10.56 7.11
CA GLY A 77 -9.68 10.23 7.29
C GLY A 77 -9.44 8.91 8.05
N TYR A 78 -10.45 8.06 8.15
CA TYR A 78 -10.32 6.73 8.74
C TYR A 78 -9.79 5.71 7.75
N THR A 79 -9.01 4.75 8.23
CA THR A 79 -8.79 3.51 7.47
C THR A 79 -10.09 2.70 7.42
N GLU A 80 -10.29 1.93 6.35
CA GLU A 80 -11.47 1.09 6.19
C GLU A 80 -11.67 0.13 7.38
N GLN A 81 -10.59 -0.46 7.91
CA GLN A 81 -10.67 -1.37 9.06
C GLN A 81 -11.10 -0.65 10.34
N GLN A 82 -10.60 0.56 10.59
CA GLN A 82 -11.04 1.38 11.72
C GLN A 82 -12.52 1.72 11.58
N TRP A 83 -12.96 2.11 10.38
CA TRP A 83 -14.36 2.42 10.13
C TRP A 83 -15.27 1.21 10.31
N LEU A 84 -14.91 0.04 9.77
CA LEU A 84 -15.65 -1.22 9.99
C LEU A 84 -15.71 -1.61 11.46
N ARG A 85 -14.64 -1.36 12.22
CA ARG A 85 -14.61 -1.59 13.66
C ARG A 85 -15.56 -0.64 14.40
N LEU A 86 -15.53 0.66 14.11
CA LEU A 86 -16.43 1.64 14.71
C LEU A 86 -17.90 1.29 14.43
N ARG A 87 -18.20 0.81 13.21
CA ARG A 87 -19.54 0.31 12.86
C ARG A 87 -19.98 -0.90 13.68
N ARG A 88 -19.07 -1.85 13.96
CA ARG A 88 -19.34 -2.98 14.89
C ARG A 88 -19.62 -2.50 16.31
N GLU A 89 -18.99 -1.41 16.73
CA GLU A 89 -19.20 -0.77 18.03
C GLU A 89 -20.50 0.06 18.07
N GLY A 90 -21.22 0.17 16.96
CA GLY A 90 -22.48 0.91 16.85
C GLY A 90 -22.32 2.42 16.71
N LEU A 91 -21.08 2.91 16.55
CA LEU A 91 -20.80 4.33 16.45
C LEU A 91 -21.11 4.84 15.04
N THR A 92 -21.83 5.97 14.98
CA THR A 92 -22.03 6.71 13.73
C THR A 92 -20.83 7.58 13.40
N LEU A 93 -20.69 8.03 12.15
CA LEU A 93 -19.59 8.92 11.76
C LEU A 93 -19.58 10.26 12.50
N GLU A 94 -20.74 10.72 12.97
CA GLU A 94 -20.89 11.98 13.71
C GLU A 94 -20.46 11.85 15.17
N GLU A 95 -20.66 10.67 15.76
CA GLU A 95 -20.27 10.35 17.15
C GLU A 95 -18.86 9.80 17.25
N ALA A 96 -18.31 9.29 16.14
CA ALA A 96 -16.94 8.84 16.10
C ALA A 96 -16.04 10.01 16.53
N PRO A 97 -15.11 9.80 17.48
CA PRO A 97 -14.15 10.83 17.81
C PRO A 97 -13.45 11.28 16.51
N PRO A 98 -12.97 12.53 16.39
CA PRO A 98 -12.07 12.84 15.30
C PRO A 98 -10.94 11.82 15.33
N CYS A 99 -10.54 11.28 14.18
CA CYS A 99 -9.41 10.39 14.12
C CYS A 99 -8.20 11.15 14.68
N LEU A 100 -7.88 10.93 15.96
CA LEU A 100 -6.58 11.25 16.53
C LEU A 100 -5.66 10.28 15.81
N ASN A 101 -5.15 10.70 14.66
CA ASN A 101 -4.06 10.03 13.99
C ASN A 101 -2.84 10.18 14.92
N ASN A 102 -2.79 9.38 15.98
CA ASN A 102 -1.56 9.13 16.73
C ASN A 102 -0.49 8.56 15.78
N HIS A 103 -0.89 7.99 14.64
CA HIS A 103 0.01 7.64 13.54
C HIS A 103 0.58 8.83 12.78
N ASP A 104 -0.09 9.99 12.70
CA ASP A 104 0.52 11.19 12.11
C ASP A 104 1.53 11.80 13.08
N ALA A 105 1.21 11.84 14.38
CA ALA A 105 2.16 12.25 15.41
C ALA A 105 3.38 11.32 15.46
N ASP A 106 3.18 10.00 15.47
CA ASP A 106 4.26 9.01 15.43
C ASP A 106 5.03 9.04 14.10
N ALA A 107 4.37 9.34 12.98
CA ALA A 107 5.01 9.53 11.67
C ALA A 107 5.87 10.79 11.63
N GLU A 108 5.37 11.91 12.12
CA GLU A 108 6.11 13.16 12.24
C GLU A 108 7.33 12.98 13.15
N TRP A 109 7.16 12.33 14.30
CA TRP A 109 8.27 12.00 15.20
C TRP A 109 9.25 11.02 14.56
N ALA A 110 8.79 10.05 13.77
CA ALA A 110 9.65 9.14 13.04
C ALA A 110 10.50 9.87 11.98
N VAL A 111 9.95 10.88 11.30
CA VAL A 111 10.66 11.71 10.33
C VAL A 111 11.73 12.57 11.02
N VAL A 112 11.41 13.16 12.18
CA VAL A 112 12.38 13.94 12.97
C VAL A 112 13.49 13.05 13.53
N HIS A 113 13.16 11.88 14.07
CA HIS A 113 14.15 10.92 14.56
C HIS A 113 15.02 10.37 13.43
N ALA A 114 14.45 10.15 12.24
CA ALA A 114 15.17 9.74 11.06
C ALA A 114 16.19 10.78 10.58
N PHE A 115 15.86 12.06 10.71
CA PHE A 115 16.76 13.16 10.38
C PHE A 115 17.95 13.22 11.35
N LEU A 116 17.72 13.00 12.64
CA LEU A 116 18.75 13.08 13.68
C LEU A 116 19.64 11.83 13.73
N VAL A 117 19.08 10.65 13.50
CA VAL A 117 19.81 9.36 13.58
C VAL A 117 19.57 8.54 12.31
N PRO A 118 20.18 8.92 11.18
CA PRO A 118 20.05 8.19 9.92
C PRO A 118 20.51 6.73 10.09
N GLY A 119 19.63 5.80 9.73
CA GLY A 119 19.87 4.35 9.76
C GLY A 119 19.23 3.58 10.93
N LEU A 120 18.95 4.21 12.08
CA LEU A 120 18.36 3.50 13.23
C LEU A 120 16.99 2.89 12.90
N HIS A 121 16.20 3.62 12.11
CA HIS A 121 14.88 3.16 11.68
C HIS A 121 14.94 1.95 10.73
N HIS A 122 15.96 1.89 9.85
CA HIS A 122 16.16 0.76 8.94
C HIS A 122 16.62 -0.52 9.68
N PHE A 123 17.31 -0.40 10.81
CA PHE A 123 17.66 -1.54 11.67
C PHE A 123 16.42 -2.22 12.26
N LYS A 124 15.45 -1.44 12.78
CA LYS A 124 14.19 -2.00 13.31
C LYS A 124 13.41 -2.80 12.26
N ARG A 125 13.56 -2.44 10.99
CA ARG A 125 12.84 -3.04 9.84
C ARG A 125 13.65 -4.10 9.09
N ARG A 126 14.76 -4.58 9.67
CA ARG A 126 15.63 -5.62 9.09
C ARG A 126 16.23 -5.27 7.71
N GLN A 127 16.28 -3.98 7.34
CA GLN A 127 16.91 -3.52 6.10
C GLN A 127 18.39 -3.17 6.35
N TYR A 128 19.19 -4.17 6.70
CA TYR A 128 20.55 -3.97 7.22
C TYR A 128 21.48 -3.27 6.22
N THR A 129 21.39 -3.59 4.93
CA THR A 129 22.27 -3.00 3.90
C THR A 129 22.10 -1.48 3.80
N LYS A 130 20.85 -0.99 3.76
CA LYS A 130 20.54 0.44 3.77
C LYS A 130 20.96 1.10 5.09
N ALA A 131 20.72 0.41 6.21
CA ALA A 131 21.07 0.92 7.53
C ALA A 131 22.59 1.19 7.64
N TRP A 132 23.41 0.21 7.26
CA TRP A 132 24.87 0.34 7.31
C TRP A 132 25.41 1.44 6.40
N SER A 133 24.88 1.60 5.17
CA SER A 133 25.33 2.67 4.27
C SER A 133 25.03 4.06 4.83
N MET A 134 23.81 4.28 5.33
CA MET A 134 23.40 5.58 5.85
C MET A 134 24.13 5.94 7.14
N THR A 135 24.26 4.98 8.06
CA THR A 135 25.01 5.17 9.31
C THR A 135 26.50 5.39 9.03
N GLY A 136 27.09 4.69 8.06
CA GLY A 136 28.49 4.89 7.66
C GLY A 136 28.76 6.31 7.13
N ILE A 137 27.90 6.81 6.24
CA ILE A 137 28.00 8.18 5.70
C ILE A 137 27.85 9.21 6.82
N ALA A 138 26.88 9.03 7.72
CA ALA A 138 26.66 9.93 8.84
C ALA A 138 27.85 9.95 9.83
N ALA A 139 28.42 8.78 10.14
CA ALA A 139 29.59 8.67 11.01
C ALA A 139 30.82 9.35 10.40
N LEU A 140 31.04 9.19 9.09
CA LEU A 140 32.11 9.88 8.37
C LEU A 140 31.92 11.40 8.38
N ALA A 141 30.69 11.88 8.14
CA ALA A 141 30.39 13.31 8.16
C ALA A 141 30.58 13.92 9.56
N LEU A 142 30.14 13.24 10.62
CA LEU A 142 30.35 13.68 12.01
C LEU A 142 31.83 13.71 12.37
N SER A 143 32.60 12.70 11.96
CA SER A 143 34.05 12.67 12.17
C SER A 143 34.74 13.83 11.46
N GLY A 144 34.33 14.13 10.22
CA GLY A 144 34.82 15.27 9.43
C GLY A 144 34.45 16.62 10.05
N LEU A 145 33.24 16.76 10.59
CA LEU A 145 32.81 17.95 11.34
C LEU A 145 33.68 18.17 12.58
N SER A 146 33.86 17.13 13.42
CA SER A 146 34.70 17.21 14.61
C SER A 146 36.14 17.60 14.25
N TYR A 147 36.70 17.00 13.20
CA TYR A 147 38.04 17.33 12.72
C TYR A 147 38.14 18.77 12.19
N GLY A 148 37.16 19.22 11.41
CA GLY A 148 37.11 20.59 10.88
C GLY A 148 37.00 21.66 11.96
N VAL A 149 36.23 21.39 13.01
CA VAL A 149 36.11 22.29 14.19
C VAL A 149 37.44 22.39 14.94
N LEU A 150 38.11 21.24 15.20
CA LEU A 150 39.38 21.21 15.92
C LEU A 150 40.52 21.90 15.16
N THR A 151 40.57 21.71 13.84
CA THR A 151 41.63 22.28 12.98
C THR A 151 41.31 23.67 12.45
N LYS A 152 40.11 24.21 12.77
CA LYS A 152 39.55 25.46 12.20
C LYS A 152 39.59 25.49 10.66
N ASN A 153 39.54 24.32 10.03
CA ASN A 153 39.56 24.20 8.58
C ASN A 153 38.14 24.34 8.02
N GLY A 154 37.81 25.54 7.55
CA GLY A 154 36.51 25.85 6.96
C GLY A 154 36.12 24.94 5.79
N TYR A 155 37.09 24.45 5.00
CA TYR A 155 36.82 23.53 3.90
C TYR A 155 36.37 22.16 4.39
N ALA A 156 37.01 21.61 5.43
CA ALA A 156 36.63 20.33 6.02
C ALA A 156 35.23 20.40 6.65
N LEU A 157 34.92 21.53 7.29
CA LEU A 157 33.60 21.79 7.86
C LEU A 157 32.53 21.91 6.76
N ALA A 158 32.78 22.70 5.72
CA ALA A 158 31.85 22.85 4.59
C ALA A 158 31.62 21.53 3.83
N ALA A 159 32.67 20.75 3.59
CA ALA A 159 32.56 19.43 2.95
C ALA A 159 31.74 18.46 3.80
N SER A 160 31.91 18.48 5.12
CA SER A 160 31.17 17.60 6.03
C SER A 160 29.68 17.97 6.13
N ILE A 161 29.36 19.27 6.17
CA ILE A 161 27.95 19.74 6.10
C ILE A 161 27.34 19.37 4.74
N GLY A 162 28.08 19.59 3.65
CA GLY A 162 27.64 19.27 2.30
C GLY A 162 27.38 17.78 2.07
N LEU A 163 28.03 16.90 2.82
CA LEU A 163 27.76 15.45 2.80
C LEU A 163 26.60 15.07 3.73
N TRP A 164 26.50 15.71 4.91
CA TRP A 164 25.49 15.36 5.92
C TRP A 164 24.08 15.77 5.51
N VAL A 165 23.89 17.01 5.03
CA VAL A 165 22.56 17.55 4.74
C VAL A 165 21.81 16.75 3.67
N PRO A 166 22.41 16.41 2.50
CA PRO A 166 21.72 15.61 1.50
C PRO A 166 21.40 14.20 1.99
N ASN A 167 22.28 13.58 2.79
CA ASN A 167 22.07 12.24 3.34
C ASN A 167 20.91 12.23 4.36
N ALA A 168 20.86 13.22 5.26
CA ALA A 168 19.77 13.38 6.22
C ALA A 168 18.43 13.67 5.53
N LEU A 169 18.45 14.54 4.51
CA LEU A 169 17.27 14.85 3.71
C LEU A 169 16.75 13.62 2.96
N TRP A 170 17.63 12.87 2.31
CA TRP A 170 17.27 11.63 1.61
C TRP A 170 16.68 10.58 2.57
N SER A 171 17.28 10.40 3.74
CA SER A 171 16.78 9.49 4.78
C SER A 171 15.39 9.90 5.27
N SER A 172 15.16 11.21 5.45
CA SER A 172 13.85 11.76 5.85
C SER A 172 12.78 11.50 4.79
N ILE A 173 13.10 11.70 3.50
CA ILE A 173 12.18 11.45 2.39
C ILE A 173 11.87 9.95 2.24
N ASP A 174 12.87 9.06 2.29
CA ASP A 174 12.64 7.60 2.16
C ASP A 174 11.72 7.11 3.29
N ILE A 175 11.93 7.59 4.52
CA ILE A 175 11.12 7.20 5.68
C ILE A 175 9.73 7.84 5.63
N GLY A 176 9.61 9.12 5.30
CA GLY A 176 8.31 9.77 5.14
C GLY A 176 7.46 9.11 4.05
N ALA A 177 8.04 8.81 2.89
CA ALA A 177 7.37 8.10 1.81
C ALA A 177 6.97 6.67 2.23
N GLN A 178 7.78 6.01 3.04
CA GLN A 178 7.49 4.66 3.53
C GLN A 178 6.39 4.65 4.60
N VAL A 179 6.43 5.57 5.55
CA VAL A 179 5.39 5.73 6.59
C VAL A 179 4.06 6.13 5.94
N TYR A 180 4.09 7.00 4.93
CA TYR A 180 2.89 7.35 4.16
C TYR A 180 2.25 6.13 3.50
N ARG A 181 3.06 5.21 2.94
CA ARG A 181 2.55 3.95 2.35
C ARG A 181 1.99 2.99 3.41
N GLU A 182 2.60 2.95 4.59
CA GLU A 182 2.14 2.09 5.69
C GLU A 182 0.85 2.59 6.31
N ASN A 183 0.70 3.91 6.46
CA ASN A 183 -0.52 4.55 6.95
C ASN A 183 -1.66 4.50 5.94
N ASN A 184 -1.34 4.36 4.64
CA ASN A 184 -2.33 4.30 3.57
C ASN A 184 -2.14 3.03 2.71
N PRO A 185 -2.44 1.83 3.24
CA PRO A 185 -2.31 0.58 2.48
C PRO A 185 -3.20 0.56 1.23
N GLU A 186 -4.31 1.32 1.23
CA GLU A 186 -5.16 1.50 0.06
C GLU A 186 -4.52 2.39 -1.01
N ALA A 187 -3.76 3.42 -0.63
CA ALA A 187 -2.95 4.20 -1.58
C ALA A 187 -1.85 3.35 -2.21
N ALA A 188 -1.33 2.35 -1.47
CA ALA A 188 -0.39 1.39 -2.02
C ALA A 188 -0.98 0.60 -3.20
N ARG A 189 -2.29 0.28 -3.18
CA ARG A 189 -3.01 -0.39 -4.28
C ARG A 189 -3.02 0.44 -5.57
N PHE A 190 -3.09 1.77 -5.46
CA PHE A 190 -3.02 2.67 -6.62
C PHE A 190 -1.58 2.96 -7.06
N SER A 191 -0.60 2.93 -6.15
CA SER A 191 0.82 3.12 -6.50
C SER A 191 1.49 1.88 -7.12
N THR A 192 1.07 0.66 -6.76
CA THR A 192 1.59 -0.58 -7.36
C THR A 192 1.16 -0.75 -8.82
N ALA A 193 0.04 -0.15 -9.22
CA ALA A 193 -0.31 -0.04 -10.63
C ALA A 193 0.73 0.77 -11.44
N TYR A 194 1.41 1.73 -10.79
CA TYR A 194 2.48 2.52 -11.39
C TYR A 194 3.83 1.76 -11.41
N ASP A 195 4.15 0.98 -10.37
CA ASP A 195 5.42 0.21 -10.29
C ASP A 195 5.45 -0.99 -11.26
N ARG A 196 4.29 -1.61 -11.55
CA ARG A 196 4.21 -2.71 -12.53
C ARG A 196 4.42 -2.24 -13.98
N SER A 197 4.16 -0.97 -14.27
CA SER A 197 4.38 -0.34 -15.58
C SER A 197 5.88 -0.07 -15.86
N ARG A 198 6.69 0.20 -14.83
CA ARG A 198 8.15 0.41 -14.98
C ARG A 198 8.98 -0.86 -15.08
N ARG A 199 8.40 -2.05 -14.85
CA ARG A 199 9.06 -3.34 -15.13
C ARG A 199 8.88 -3.83 -16.57
N ILE A 200 8.30 -3.02 -17.45
CA ILE A 200 8.51 -3.19 -18.88
C ILE A 200 9.81 -2.46 -19.21
N THR A 201 10.90 -3.21 -19.14
CA THR A 201 12.19 -2.98 -19.77
C THR A 201 12.23 -1.80 -20.76
N LEU A 202 12.81 -0.68 -20.34
CA LEU A 202 13.58 0.17 -21.24
C LEU A 202 14.86 -0.59 -21.60
N SER A 203 14.72 -1.65 -22.40
CA SER A 203 15.83 -2.14 -23.21
C SER A 203 16.04 -1.10 -24.30
N LEU A 204 16.81 -0.07 -23.98
CA LEU A 204 17.29 0.90 -24.95
C LEU A 204 18.29 0.14 -25.86
N VAL A 205 17.76 -0.54 -26.88
CA VAL A 205 18.58 -1.09 -27.96
C VAL A 205 19.10 0.11 -28.73
N VAL A 206 20.33 0.54 -28.43
CA VAL A 206 21.07 1.51 -29.23
C VAL A 206 21.55 0.77 -30.48
N PRO A 207 21.07 1.09 -31.70
CA PRO A 207 21.68 0.56 -32.90
C PRO A 207 23.05 1.20 -33.07
N ILE A 208 24.10 0.40 -32.90
CA ILE A 208 25.46 0.78 -33.30
C ILE A 208 25.47 0.82 -34.82
N VAL A 209 25.40 2.03 -35.39
CA VAL A 209 25.67 2.26 -36.81
C VAL A 209 27.18 2.15 -36.98
N GLN A 210 27.64 1.03 -37.53
CA GLN A 210 29.01 0.93 -38.04
C GLN A 210 29.11 1.77 -39.33
N ARG A 211 30.01 2.76 -39.31
CA ARG A 211 30.54 3.42 -40.50
C ARG A 211 32.05 3.26 -40.49
#